data_AF-A0A930ZK09-F1
#
_entry.id   AF-A0A930ZK09-F1
#
_cell.length_a   1.000
_cell.length_b   1.000
_cell.length_c   1.000
_cell.angle_alpha   90.00
_cell.angle_beta   90.00
_cell.angle_gamma   90.00
#
_symmetry.space_group_name_H-M   'P 1'
#
loop_
_entity.id
_entity.type
_entity.pdbx_description
1 polymer ?
#
loop_
_entity_poly.entity_id
_entity_poly.type
_entity_poly.pdbx_seq_one_letter_code
_entity_poly.pdbx_strand_id
1 'polypeptide(L)'
;MVAGSYAAALLTHFLLVAQHGEAVLPLRYLQTFIQSVWILLPISLVIFAANGFYTRGRAYRGRYKMLVVAQAVTLSYLAFGFVAFLLVDWINPPRSVIFIALVYTLVLTLGSRAGVHLWEIMEENRKDKAQAAHPDPIPLLPQPEKTILVIGGAGYIGSGLLPRLLEHGYKVRLLDLLMFGKEPIAGVLHHPNLELIEADFRQVDKVVEAMRGVDTVVHLGGLVGDPACALDENLTTEINLVATRTIAEIAKGMGVKRFVFASTCSVYGASDMVLNERSSLNPVSLYARSKIASEQVLHKLKSDDFSVVILRFGTIYGLSGRTRFDLVVNLLTAKAVVDKKITVFGGDQWRPFVHVDDASLAVMMAVEASKERVHNETFNVGGNDGNMTLGQVGELIQRLRPEAELIDSGRDGDRRNYRVDFSKIRLVMGFEPQWTVEKGVRQVIDALESSKVRDYRSALYSNVKFLTEETSSDTVKQYYTGWEREMIEQAHTATTEETIPAVPTARA
;
A
#
# COMPACT_ATOMS: atom_id res chain seq x y z
N MET A 1 -32.80 5.72 -6.48
CA MET A 1 -33.08 5.69 -7.94
C MET A 1 -34.54 5.38 -8.21
N VAL A 2 -35.08 4.23 -7.78
CA VAL A 2 -36.47 3.81 -8.05
C VAL A 2 -37.52 4.88 -7.69
N ALA A 3 -37.51 5.42 -6.46
CA ALA A 3 -38.47 6.46 -6.07
C ALA A 3 -38.30 7.77 -6.88
N GLY A 4 -37.08 8.11 -7.28
CA GLY A 4 -36.77 9.31 -8.07
C GLY A 4 -37.25 9.21 -9.52
N SER A 5 -37.08 8.06 -10.17
CA SER A 5 -37.62 7.82 -11.53
C SER A 5 -39.14 7.82 -11.54
N TYR A 6 -39.80 7.36 -10.46
CA TYR A 6 -41.26 7.38 -10.35
C TYR A 6 -41.80 8.80 -10.16
N ALA A 7 -41.16 9.60 -9.30
CA ALA A 7 -41.50 11.00 -9.11
C ALA A 7 -41.31 11.82 -10.41
N ALA A 8 -40.22 11.57 -11.14
CA ALA A 8 -39.98 12.20 -12.44
C ALA A 8 -41.07 11.83 -13.46
N ALA A 9 -41.53 10.58 -13.49
CA ALA A 9 -42.59 10.15 -14.38
C ALA A 9 -43.94 10.80 -14.07
N LEU A 10 -44.29 10.93 -12.77
CA LEU A 10 -45.49 11.65 -12.34
C LEU A 10 -45.44 13.13 -12.75
N LEU A 11 -44.27 13.77 -12.60
CA LEU A 11 -44.07 15.16 -12.99
C LEU A 11 -44.19 15.35 -14.50
N THR A 12 -43.54 14.49 -15.30
CA THR A 12 -43.62 14.55 -16.77
C THR A 12 -45.05 14.32 -17.26
N HIS A 13 -45.76 13.35 -16.68
CA HIS A 13 -47.17 13.14 -17.00
C HIS A 13 -48.03 14.35 -16.62
N PHE A 14 -47.81 14.93 -15.43
CA PHE A 14 -48.51 16.14 -14.99
C PHE A 14 -48.31 17.29 -15.99
N LEU A 15 -47.08 17.52 -16.45
CA LEU A 15 -46.78 18.57 -17.43
C LEU A 15 -47.44 18.32 -18.79
N LEU A 16 -47.47 17.06 -19.25
CA LEU A 16 -48.13 16.69 -20.51
C LEU A 16 -49.65 16.87 -20.45
N VAL A 17 -50.28 16.54 -19.33
CA VAL A 17 -51.74 16.66 -19.16
C VAL A 17 -52.16 18.10 -18.87
N ALA A 18 -51.37 18.85 -18.10
CA ALA A 18 -51.63 20.27 -17.81
C ALA A 18 -51.69 21.13 -19.09
N GLN A 19 -50.98 20.75 -20.15
CA GLN A 19 -51.05 21.41 -21.46
C GLN A 19 -52.37 21.13 -22.21
N HIS A 20 -53.13 20.11 -21.84
CA HIS A 20 -54.37 19.69 -22.50
C HIS A 20 -55.65 20.06 -21.71
N GLY A 21 -55.57 20.94 -20.71
CA GLY A 21 -56.73 21.56 -20.06
C GLY A 21 -57.38 20.75 -18.92
N GLU A 22 -56.90 19.54 -18.62
CA GLU A 22 -57.31 18.81 -17.42
C GLU A 22 -56.41 19.20 -16.24
N ALA A 23 -56.80 20.26 -15.51
CA ALA A 23 -56.14 20.66 -14.27
C ALA A 23 -56.45 19.67 -13.13
N VAL A 24 -55.89 18.46 -13.20
CA VAL A 24 -55.88 17.53 -12.08
C VAL A 24 -54.86 18.07 -11.05
N LEU A 25 -55.35 18.50 -9.88
CA LEU A 25 -54.55 19.15 -8.83
C LEU A 25 -53.21 18.41 -8.55
N PRO A 26 -52.09 19.14 -8.35
CA PRO A 26 -50.81 18.59 -7.90
C PRO A 26 -50.94 17.69 -6.66
N LEU A 27 -51.94 17.98 -5.81
CA LEU A 27 -52.30 17.20 -4.62
C LEU A 27 -52.67 15.75 -4.95
N ARG A 28 -53.35 15.47 -6.07
CA ARG A 28 -53.69 14.09 -6.46
C ARG A 28 -52.44 13.30 -6.86
N TYR A 29 -51.53 13.89 -7.63
CA TYR A 29 -50.26 13.25 -7.98
C TYR A 29 -49.37 13.03 -6.76
N LEU A 30 -49.34 13.99 -5.83
CA LEU A 30 -48.64 13.84 -4.56
C LEU A 30 -49.25 12.73 -3.71
N GLN A 31 -50.58 12.64 -3.65
CA GLN A 31 -51.29 11.58 -2.94
C GLN A 31 -51.01 10.21 -3.57
N THR A 32 -51.06 10.09 -4.91
CA THR A 32 -50.69 8.86 -5.63
C THR A 32 -49.24 8.47 -5.38
N PHE A 33 -48.32 9.44 -5.32
CA PHE A 33 -46.92 9.19 -4.96
C PHE A 33 -46.81 8.63 -3.54
N ILE A 34 -47.41 9.29 -2.55
CA ILE A 34 -47.37 8.87 -1.14
C ILE A 34 -47.98 7.47 -0.97
N GLN A 35 -49.12 7.21 -1.63
CA GLN A 35 -49.78 5.91 -1.64
C GLN A 35 -48.98 4.82 -2.37
N SER A 36 -48.10 5.18 -3.29
CA SER A 36 -47.26 4.22 -4.01
C SER A 36 -45.94 3.93 -3.30
N VAL A 37 -45.37 4.92 -2.60
CA VAL A 37 -44.03 4.83 -1.98
C VAL A 37 -43.97 3.76 -0.90
N TRP A 38 -45.01 3.63 -0.07
CA TRP A 38 -45.02 2.63 1.00
C TRP A 38 -45.05 1.18 0.49
N ILE A 39 -45.50 0.96 -0.76
CA ILE A 39 -45.43 -0.36 -1.43
C ILE A 39 -44.13 -0.52 -2.22
N LEU A 40 -43.75 0.52 -2.98
CA LEU A 40 -42.58 0.51 -3.85
C LEU A 40 -41.27 0.34 -3.05
N LEU A 41 -41.20 0.94 -1.86
CA LEU A 41 -40.00 0.93 -1.03
C LEU A 41 -39.70 -0.48 -0.47
N PRO A 42 -40.61 -1.21 0.20
CA PRO A 42 -40.39 -2.59 0.61
C PRO A 42 -40.05 -3.52 -0.56
N ILE A 43 -40.79 -3.43 -1.68
CA ILE A 43 -40.52 -4.25 -2.88
C ILE A 43 -39.09 -4.02 -3.38
N SER A 44 -38.67 -2.75 -3.47
CA SER A 44 -37.32 -2.41 -3.90
C SER A 44 -36.25 -2.93 -2.93
N LEU A 45 -36.47 -2.83 -1.62
CA LEU A 45 -35.52 -3.30 -0.61
C LEU A 45 -35.34 -4.83 -0.69
N VAL A 46 -36.43 -5.58 -0.83
CA VAL A 46 -36.41 -7.04 -0.96
C VAL A 46 -35.69 -7.46 -2.25
N ILE A 47 -36.00 -6.84 -3.37
CA ILE A 47 -35.39 -7.18 -4.66
C ILE A 47 -33.91 -6.82 -4.68
N PHE A 48 -33.52 -5.67 -4.11
CA PHE A 48 -32.10 -5.31 -3.97
C PHE A 48 -31.36 -6.27 -3.03
N ALA A 49 -31.99 -6.71 -1.94
CA ALA A 49 -31.41 -7.71 -1.04
C ALA A 49 -31.24 -9.08 -1.73
N ALA A 50 -32.27 -9.55 -2.46
CA ALA A 50 -32.25 -10.81 -3.20
C ALA A 50 -31.21 -10.80 -4.33
N ASN A 51 -30.99 -9.66 -4.98
CA ASN A 51 -29.93 -9.47 -5.97
C ASN A 51 -28.54 -9.25 -5.32
N GLY A 52 -28.42 -9.43 -4.01
CA GLY A 52 -27.16 -9.41 -3.29
C GLY A 52 -26.54 -8.03 -3.11
N PHE A 53 -27.30 -6.95 -3.31
CA PHE A 53 -26.79 -5.59 -3.24
C PHE A 53 -26.28 -5.23 -1.83
N TYR A 54 -27.01 -5.66 -0.78
CA TYR A 54 -26.68 -5.36 0.62
C TYR A 54 -25.75 -6.40 1.25
N THR A 55 -25.79 -7.66 0.80
CA THR A 55 -25.00 -8.76 1.38
C THR A 55 -23.61 -8.88 0.76
N ARG A 56 -23.46 -8.54 -0.54
CA ARG A 56 -22.18 -8.61 -1.26
C ARG A 56 -21.66 -7.22 -1.67
N GLY A 57 -22.21 -6.16 -1.07
CA GLY A 57 -21.97 -4.76 -1.45
C GLY A 57 -20.52 -4.28 -1.39
N ARG A 58 -19.62 -4.99 -0.69
CA ARG A 58 -18.17 -4.73 -0.65
C ARG A 58 -17.36 -5.51 -1.70
N ALA A 59 -17.90 -6.60 -2.26
CA ALA A 59 -17.22 -7.45 -3.24
C ALA A 59 -17.44 -6.99 -4.70
N TYR A 60 -18.49 -6.21 -4.96
CA TYR A 60 -18.79 -5.73 -6.31
C TYR A 60 -18.24 -4.31 -6.55
N ARG A 61 -17.25 -4.16 -7.44
CA ARG A 61 -16.84 -2.85 -7.99
C ARG A 61 -17.05 -2.78 -9.51
N GLY A 62 -17.47 -1.61 -9.98
CA GLY A 62 -17.60 -1.29 -11.41
C GLY A 62 -18.85 -1.84 -12.10
N ARG A 63 -18.65 -2.34 -13.33
CA ARG A 63 -19.70 -2.77 -14.29
C ARG A 63 -20.73 -3.71 -13.67
N TYR A 64 -20.29 -4.68 -12.86
CA TYR A 64 -21.18 -5.65 -12.24
C TYR A 64 -22.16 -5.00 -11.26
N LYS A 65 -21.72 -3.98 -10.51
CA LYS A 65 -22.59 -3.24 -9.59
C LYS A 65 -23.65 -2.45 -10.35
N MET A 66 -23.31 -1.85 -11.49
CA MET A 66 -24.27 -1.12 -12.33
C MET A 66 -25.29 -2.06 -13.00
N LEU A 67 -24.86 -3.24 -13.45
CA LEU A 67 -25.74 -4.27 -14.00
C LEU A 67 -26.71 -4.80 -12.94
N VAL A 68 -26.22 -5.07 -11.73
CA VAL A 68 -27.05 -5.51 -10.60
C VAL A 68 -28.05 -4.44 -10.18
N VAL A 69 -27.63 -3.16 -10.14
CA VAL A 69 -28.55 -2.04 -9.85
C VAL A 69 -29.62 -1.92 -10.93
N ALA A 70 -29.23 -1.95 -12.20
CA ALA A 70 -30.17 -1.86 -13.33
C ALA A 70 -31.22 -2.98 -13.28
N GLN A 71 -30.79 -4.23 -13.14
CA GLN A 71 -31.67 -5.39 -13.04
C GLN A 71 -32.61 -5.27 -11.83
N ALA A 72 -32.08 -4.88 -10.67
CA ALA A 72 -32.87 -4.72 -9.45
C ALA A 72 -33.92 -3.59 -9.58
N VAL A 73 -33.58 -2.46 -10.21
CA VAL A 73 -34.54 -1.37 -10.47
C VAL A 73 -35.65 -1.82 -11.42
N THR A 74 -35.30 -2.49 -12.53
CA THR A 74 -36.30 -2.99 -13.50
C THR A 74 -37.23 -4.01 -12.87
N LEU A 75 -36.70 -4.99 -12.13
CA LEU A 75 -37.50 -5.99 -11.41
C LEU A 75 -38.40 -5.34 -10.35
N SER A 76 -37.91 -4.29 -9.68
CA SER A 76 -38.71 -3.54 -8.70
C SER A 76 -39.94 -2.88 -9.33
N TYR A 77 -39.80 -2.33 -10.54
CA TYR A 77 -40.92 -1.73 -11.26
C TYR A 77 -41.90 -2.76 -11.82
N LEU A 78 -41.42 -3.90 -12.32
CA LEU A 78 -42.28 -4.98 -12.79
C LEU A 78 -43.11 -5.56 -11.62
N ALA A 79 -42.46 -5.81 -10.49
CA ALA A 79 -43.13 -6.27 -9.27
C ALA A 79 -44.12 -5.23 -8.74
N PHE A 80 -43.75 -3.95 -8.70
CA PHE A 80 -44.65 -2.87 -8.32
C PHE A 80 -45.85 -2.75 -9.25
N GLY A 81 -45.66 -2.82 -10.57
CA GLY A 81 -46.74 -2.78 -11.55
C GLY A 81 -47.71 -3.96 -11.41
N PHE A 82 -47.19 -5.16 -11.13
CA PHE A 82 -48.01 -6.35 -10.86
C PHE A 82 -48.81 -6.21 -9.56
N VAL A 83 -48.20 -5.71 -8.48
CA VAL A 83 -48.90 -5.47 -7.21
C VAL A 83 -49.95 -4.36 -7.35
N ALA A 84 -49.63 -3.27 -8.04
CA ALA A 84 -50.58 -2.19 -8.33
C ALA A 84 -51.75 -2.67 -9.20
N PHE A 85 -51.52 -3.62 -10.11
CA PHE A 85 -52.59 -4.26 -10.90
C PHE A 85 -53.52 -5.14 -10.05
N LEU A 86 -53.01 -5.80 -9.01
CA LEU A 86 -53.85 -6.59 -8.10
C LEU A 86 -54.58 -5.72 -7.08
N LEU A 87 -54.01 -4.58 -6.73
CA LEU A 87 -54.55 -3.62 -5.75
C LEU A 87 -55.15 -2.37 -6.43
N VAL A 88 -55.79 -2.56 -7.58
CA VAL A 88 -56.33 -1.50 -8.46
C VAL A 88 -57.20 -0.48 -7.70
N ASP A 89 -57.90 -0.90 -6.65
CA ASP A 89 -58.76 -0.04 -5.85
C ASP A 89 -58.01 0.94 -4.93
N TRP A 90 -56.71 0.72 -4.69
CA TRP A 90 -55.92 1.47 -3.70
C TRP A 90 -54.91 2.43 -4.31
N ILE A 91 -54.31 2.05 -5.44
CA ILE A 91 -53.25 2.80 -6.11
C ILE A 91 -53.61 2.79 -7.59
N ASN A 92 -54.33 3.80 -8.04
CA ASN A 92 -54.78 3.91 -9.44
C ASN A 92 -53.91 4.92 -10.21
N PRO A 93 -52.62 4.65 -10.46
CA PRO A 93 -51.78 5.56 -11.22
C PRO A 93 -52.20 5.50 -12.69
N PRO A 94 -52.17 6.63 -13.42
CA PRO A 94 -52.37 6.63 -14.85
C PRO A 94 -51.41 5.64 -15.54
N ARG A 95 -51.91 4.81 -16.46
CA ARG A 95 -51.10 3.79 -17.16
C ARG A 95 -49.90 4.39 -17.89
N SER A 96 -50.04 5.61 -18.37
CA SER A 96 -49.00 6.46 -18.95
C SER A 96 -47.84 6.73 -17.97
N VAL A 97 -48.09 6.91 -16.67
CA VAL A 97 -47.04 7.15 -15.66
C VAL A 97 -46.17 5.90 -15.49
N ILE A 98 -46.77 4.71 -15.45
CA ILE A 98 -46.02 3.44 -15.36
C ILE A 98 -45.13 3.28 -16.59
N PHE A 99 -45.67 3.54 -17.77
CA PHE A 99 -44.92 3.46 -19.03
C PHE A 99 -43.76 4.46 -19.08
N ILE A 100 -44.01 5.73 -18.73
CA ILE A 100 -42.99 6.78 -18.68
C ILE A 100 -41.89 6.46 -17.66
N ALA A 101 -42.24 5.92 -16.49
CA ALA A 101 -41.27 5.51 -15.47
C ALA A 101 -40.36 4.37 -15.96
N LEU A 102 -40.91 3.40 -16.70
CA LEU A 102 -40.14 2.34 -17.33
C LEU A 102 -39.18 2.89 -18.38
N VAL A 103 -39.62 3.84 -19.20
CA VAL A 103 -38.79 4.51 -20.21
C VAL A 103 -37.64 5.29 -19.55
N TYR A 104 -37.89 6.13 -18.54
CA TYR A 104 -36.82 6.84 -17.81
C TYR A 104 -35.80 5.89 -17.19
N THR A 105 -36.28 4.79 -16.61
CA THR A 105 -35.44 3.76 -16.01
C THR A 105 -34.54 3.09 -17.05
N LEU A 106 -35.10 2.75 -18.22
CA LEU A 106 -34.35 2.16 -19.32
C LEU A 106 -33.29 3.14 -19.86
N VAL A 107 -33.65 4.41 -20.05
CA VAL A 107 -32.74 5.46 -20.53
C VAL A 107 -31.60 5.70 -19.55
N LEU A 108 -31.88 5.86 -18.26
CA LEU A 108 -30.84 6.05 -17.24
C LEU A 108 -29.89 4.85 -17.17
N THR A 109 -30.42 3.64 -17.35
CA THR A 109 -29.64 2.41 -17.37
C THR A 109 -28.73 2.31 -18.61
N LEU A 110 -29.29 2.55 -19.80
CA LEU A 110 -28.54 2.50 -21.06
C LEU A 110 -27.50 3.63 -21.11
N GLY A 111 -27.87 4.84 -20.70
CA GLY A 111 -26.96 5.98 -20.62
C GLY A 111 -25.81 5.73 -19.65
N SER A 112 -26.07 5.08 -18.51
CA SER A 112 -25.00 4.67 -17.60
C SER A 112 -24.07 3.62 -18.21
N ARG A 113 -24.57 2.67 -18.98
CA ARG A 113 -23.72 1.67 -19.67
C ARG A 113 -22.89 2.30 -20.78
N ALA A 114 -23.50 3.19 -21.57
CA ALA A 114 -22.82 3.92 -22.62
C ALA A 114 -21.71 4.83 -22.05
N GLY A 115 -21.97 5.53 -20.94
CA GLY A 115 -20.97 6.37 -20.27
C GLY A 115 -19.77 5.57 -19.74
N VAL A 116 -20.00 4.38 -19.19
CA VAL A 116 -18.92 3.47 -18.76
C VAL A 116 -18.12 2.96 -19.97
N HIS A 117 -18.79 2.60 -21.06
CA HIS A 117 -18.11 2.14 -22.28
C HIS A 117 -17.29 3.24 -22.94
N LEU A 118 -17.82 4.47 -23.00
CA LEU A 118 -17.06 5.64 -23.48
C LEU A 118 -15.83 5.90 -22.62
N TRP A 119 -15.98 5.82 -21.30
CA TRP A 119 -14.87 6.01 -20.36
C TRP A 119 -13.76 4.97 -20.57
N GLU A 120 -14.13 3.73 -20.86
CA GLU A 120 -13.17 2.64 -21.13
C GLU A 120 -12.40 2.86 -22.42
N ILE A 121 -13.09 3.25 -23.50
CA ILE A 121 -12.44 3.60 -24.76
C ILE A 121 -11.47 4.78 -24.54
N MET A 122 -11.83 5.75 -23.70
CA MET A 122 -10.93 6.86 -23.37
C MET A 122 -9.74 6.42 -22.51
N GLU A 123 -9.93 5.48 -21.58
CA GLU A 123 -8.88 4.96 -20.70
C GLU A 123 -7.92 4.03 -21.46
N GLU A 124 -8.42 3.24 -22.40
CA GLU A 124 -7.64 2.39 -23.30
C GLU A 124 -6.82 3.23 -24.28
N ASN A 125 -7.42 4.25 -24.91
CA ASN A 125 -6.67 5.22 -25.72
C ASN A 125 -5.61 5.99 -24.90
N ARG A 126 -5.86 6.22 -23.60
CA ARG A 126 -4.88 6.84 -22.71
C ARG A 126 -3.73 5.88 -22.40
N LYS A 127 -4.01 4.58 -22.23
CA LYS A 127 -2.99 3.54 -22.07
C LYS A 127 -2.17 3.36 -23.35
N ASP A 128 -2.79 3.33 -24.52
CA ASP A 128 -2.11 3.19 -25.80
C ASP A 128 -1.19 4.39 -26.09
N LYS A 129 -1.66 5.62 -25.83
CA LYS A 129 -0.82 6.83 -25.90
C LYS A 129 0.31 6.82 -24.88
N ALA A 130 0.08 6.28 -23.69
CA ALA A 130 1.10 6.18 -22.65
C ALA A 130 2.12 5.06 -22.93
N GLN A 131 1.73 4.01 -23.65
CA GLN A 131 2.59 2.89 -24.05
C GLN A 131 3.38 3.20 -25.32
N ALA A 132 2.85 4.06 -26.21
CA ALA A 132 3.59 4.64 -27.33
C ALA A 132 4.57 5.74 -26.89
N ALA A 133 4.30 6.41 -25.77
CA ALA A 133 5.22 7.34 -25.14
C ALA A 133 6.19 6.56 -24.24
N HIS A 134 7.23 5.96 -24.81
CA HIS A 134 8.44 5.70 -24.04
C HIS A 134 8.92 7.06 -23.51
N PRO A 135 8.89 7.34 -22.20
CA PRO A 135 9.53 8.54 -21.71
C PRO A 135 11.00 8.42 -22.10
N ASP A 136 11.55 9.48 -22.72
CA ASP A 136 12.98 9.52 -22.98
C ASP A 136 13.73 9.11 -21.71
N PRO A 137 14.74 8.24 -21.81
CA PRO A 137 15.54 7.86 -20.65
C PRO A 137 15.94 9.12 -19.92
N ILE A 138 15.70 9.16 -18.59
CA ILE A 138 16.04 10.30 -17.75
C ILE A 138 17.49 10.66 -18.10
N PRO A 139 17.75 11.86 -18.68
CA PRO A 139 19.11 12.24 -18.95
C PRO A 139 19.82 12.23 -17.60
N LEU A 140 20.85 11.39 -17.47
CA LEU A 140 21.78 11.41 -16.34
C LEU A 140 22.50 12.75 -16.38
N LEU A 141 21.82 13.80 -15.93
CA LEU A 141 22.41 15.12 -15.81
C LEU A 141 23.38 15.01 -14.65
N PRO A 142 24.69 15.26 -14.83
CA PRO A 142 25.59 15.43 -13.70
C PRO A 142 25.07 16.62 -12.88
N GLN A 143 24.48 16.32 -11.73
CA GLN A 143 23.93 17.33 -10.84
C GLN A 143 25.05 17.82 -9.91
N PRO A 144 25.08 19.12 -9.56
CA PRO A 144 26.00 19.66 -8.55
C PRO A 144 25.91 18.85 -7.25
N GLU A 145 26.95 18.90 -6.41
CA GLU A 145 27.18 18.11 -5.18
C GLU A 145 25.97 18.00 -4.22
N LYS A 146 24.93 17.24 -4.59
CA LYS A 146 23.75 17.01 -3.76
C LYS A 146 24.09 16.01 -2.67
N THR A 147 23.72 16.34 -1.45
CA THR A 147 23.89 15.43 -0.31
C THR A 147 22.60 14.65 -0.08
N ILE A 148 22.71 13.32 -0.08
CA ILE A 148 21.60 12.40 0.17
C ILE A 148 21.82 11.74 1.53
N LEU A 149 20.84 11.87 2.42
CA LEU A 149 20.79 11.08 3.66
C LEU A 149 20.07 9.76 3.38
N VAL A 150 20.75 8.64 3.59
CA VAL A 150 20.17 7.30 3.54
C VAL A 150 20.05 6.78 4.97
N ILE A 151 18.82 6.58 5.44
CA ILE A 151 18.54 5.97 6.74
C ILE A 151 18.27 4.48 6.53
N GLY A 152 18.98 3.60 7.26
CA GLY A 152 18.89 2.15 7.06
C GLY A 152 19.68 1.64 5.84
N GLY A 153 20.75 2.36 5.46
CA GLY A 153 21.55 2.06 4.28
C GLY A 153 22.44 0.82 4.40
N ALA A 154 22.71 0.29 5.59
CA ALA A 154 23.39 -1.00 5.76
C ALA A 154 22.42 -2.20 5.68
N GLY A 155 21.12 -1.95 5.49
CA GLY A 155 20.09 -2.96 5.34
C GLY A 155 20.02 -3.59 3.95
N TYR A 156 18.94 -4.34 3.71
CA TYR A 156 18.77 -5.17 2.51
C TYR A 156 18.73 -4.35 1.20
N ILE A 157 17.82 -3.36 1.10
CA ILE A 157 17.76 -2.44 -0.05
C ILE A 157 18.95 -1.47 -0.01
N GLY A 158 19.27 -0.95 1.18
CA GLY A 158 20.29 0.06 1.39
C GLY A 158 21.66 -0.33 0.84
N SER A 159 22.11 -1.54 1.15
CA SER A 159 23.42 -2.04 0.71
C SER A 159 23.53 -2.17 -0.82
N GLY A 160 22.41 -2.33 -1.54
CA GLY A 160 22.37 -2.24 -3.00
C GLY A 160 22.25 -0.82 -3.55
N LEU A 161 21.69 0.11 -2.76
CA LEU A 161 21.51 1.52 -3.14
C LEU A 161 22.79 2.35 -3.00
N LEU A 162 23.55 2.17 -1.91
CA LEU A 162 24.72 3.00 -1.63
C LEU A 162 25.75 3.01 -2.77
N PRO A 163 26.17 1.86 -3.34
CA PRO A 163 27.10 1.86 -4.47
C PRO A 163 26.58 2.67 -5.64
N ARG A 164 25.29 2.53 -5.99
CA ARG A 164 24.67 3.25 -7.11
C ARG A 164 24.71 4.75 -6.91
N LEU A 165 24.35 5.25 -5.72
CA LEU A 165 24.38 6.68 -5.44
C LEU A 165 25.82 7.24 -5.52
N LEU A 166 26.80 6.51 -4.98
CA LEU A 166 28.20 6.93 -5.00
C LEU A 166 28.78 6.92 -6.42
N GLU A 167 28.49 5.90 -7.22
CA GLU A 167 28.88 5.80 -8.64
C GLU A 167 28.31 6.94 -9.49
N HIS A 168 27.13 7.46 -9.12
CA HIS A 168 26.50 8.62 -9.77
C HIS A 168 27.01 9.96 -9.23
N GLY A 169 28.04 9.95 -8.37
CA GLY A 169 28.73 11.14 -7.90
C GLY A 169 28.03 11.87 -6.74
N TYR A 170 27.02 11.28 -6.12
CA TYR A 170 26.37 11.87 -4.95
C TYR A 170 27.27 11.84 -3.72
N LYS A 171 27.14 12.86 -2.86
CA LYS A 171 27.59 12.80 -1.47
C LYS A 171 26.53 12.06 -0.67
N VAL A 172 26.90 10.94 -0.07
CA VAL A 172 25.96 10.09 0.66
C VAL A 172 26.32 10.14 2.14
N ARG A 173 25.34 10.54 2.95
CA ARG A 173 25.40 10.38 4.39
C ARG A 173 24.54 9.20 4.78
N LEU A 174 25.10 8.27 5.54
CA LEU A 174 24.44 7.08 6.02
C LEU A 174 24.14 7.23 7.51
N LEU A 175 22.86 7.13 7.90
CA LEU A 175 22.45 6.98 9.29
C LEU A 175 21.94 5.55 9.50
N ASP A 176 22.66 4.76 10.28
CA ASP A 176 22.32 3.36 10.52
C ASP A 176 22.83 2.91 11.89
N LEU A 177 22.08 2.03 12.55
CA LEU A 177 22.48 1.40 13.81
C LEU A 177 23.52 0.29 13.60
N LEU A 178 23.70 -0.16 12.35
CA LEU A 178 24.59 -1.25 11.96
C LEU A 178 24.31 -2.53 12.72
N MET A 179 23.03 -2.81 12.97
CA MET A 179 22.59 -3.98 13.72
C MET A 179 23.10 -5.30 13.13
N PHE A 180 23.37 -5.35 11.82
CA PHE A 180 23.90 -6.53 11.13
C PHE A 180 25.40 -6.41 10.79
N GLY A 181 26.12 -5.49 11.44
CA GLY A 181 27.52 -5.22 11.19
C GLY A 181 27.80 -4.28 10.01
N LYS A 182 29.09 -4.12 9.69
CA LYS A 182 29.61 -3.23 8.62
C LYS A 182 29.85 -3.97 7.30
N GLU A 183 29.87 -5.29 7.36
CA GLU A 183 30.07 -6.21 6.24
C GLU A 183 29.13 -5.92 5.06
N PRO A 184 27.82 -5.61 5.26
CA PRO A 184 26.92 -5.30 4.15
C PRO A 184 27.33 -4.14 3.26
N ILE A 185 28.16 -3.22 3.79
CA ILE A 185 28.58 -1.99 3.10
C ILE A 185 30.10 -1.91 2.93
N ALA A 186 30.83 -3.00 3.22
CA ALA A 186 32.29 -3.00 3.21
C ALA A 186 32.90 -2.49 1.90
N GLY A 187 32.26 -2.78 0.76
CA GLY A 187 32.71 -2.32 -0.56
C GLY A 187 32.69 -0.80 -0.76
N VAL A 188 31.96 -0.05 0.06
CA VAL A 188 31.81 1.41 -0.04
C VAL A 188 32.26 2.17 1.20
N LEU A 189 32.63 1.48 2.29
CA LEU A 189 33.00 2.11 3.58
C LEU A 189 34.09 3.18 3.48
N HIS A 190 35.04 3.01 2.56
CA HIS A 190 36.17 3.92 2.36
C HIS A 190 35.98 4.89 1.19
N HIS A 191 34.78 4.95 0.63
CA HIS A 191 34.51 5.86 -0.48
C HIS A 191 34.56 7.32 0.01
N PRO A 192 35.28 8.24 -0.67
CA PRO A 192 35.48 9.61 -0.19
C PRO A 192 34.20 10.44 -0.07
N ASN A 193 33.16 10.07 -0.82
CA ASN A 193 31.84 10.72 -0.78
C ASN A 193 30.85 10.03 0.18
N LEU A 194 31.27 9.03 0.96
CA LEU A 194 30.45 8.39 1.98
C LEU A 194 30.80 8.91 3.37
N GLU A 195 29.80 9.42 4.08
CA GLU A 195 29.89 9.77 5.50
C GLU A 195 28.98 8.83 6.31
N LEU A 196 29.55 8.06 7.24
CA LEU A 196 28.80 7.15 8.11
C LEU A 196 28.56 7.77 9.48
N ILE A 197 27.28 7.85 9.87
CA ILE A 197 26.81 8.16 11.22
C ILE A 197 26.20 6.90 11.80
N GLU A 198 26.96 6.24 12.67
CA GLU A 198 26.53 5.04 13.38
C GLU A 198 25.67 5.43 14.58
N ALA A 199 24.34 5.37 14.43
CA ALA A 199 23.39 5.74 15.46
C ALA A 199 21.98 5.18 15.19
N ASP A 200 21.17 5.11 16.24
CA ASP A 200 19.75 4.82 16.11
C ASP A 200 18.99 6.07 15.62
N PHE A 201 18.22 5.94 14.54
CA PHE A 201 17.46 7.06 13.98
C PHE A 201 16.28 7.52 14.86
N ARG A 202 16.02 6.86 16.00
CA ARG A 202 15.12 7.35 17.04
C ARG A 202 15.74 8.48 17.87
N GLN A 203 17.07 8.59 17.87
CA GLN A 203 17.80 9.68 18.54
C GLN A 203 17.67 10.96 17.73
N VAL A 204 16.85 11.89 18.21
CA VAL A 204 16.50 13.13 17.49
C VAL A 204 17.74 13.99 17.21
N ASP A 205 18.69 14.07 18.15
CA ASP A 205 19.95 14.79 17.98
C ASP A 205 20.78 14.22 16.83
N LYS A 206 20.84 12.89 16.69
CA LYS A 206 21.53 12.20 15.60
C LYS A 206 20.85 12.37 14.25
N VAL A 207 19.51 12.38 14.24
CA VAL A 207 18.76 12.72 13.02
C VAL A 207 19.06 14.16 12.59
N VAL A 208 19.06 15.12 13.53
CA VAL A 208 19.37 16.53 13.23
C VAL A 208 20.81 16.69 12.76
N GLU A 209 21.78 16.03 13.39
CA GLU A 209 23.17 15.97 12.95
C GLU A 209 23.27 15.48 11.50
N ALA A 210 22.62 14.35 11.21
CA ALA A 210 22.63 13.73 9.89
C ALA A 210 21.92 14.57 8.81
N MET A 211 20.92 15.37 9.19
CA MET A 211 20.12 16.14 8.24
C MET A 211 20.79 17.45 7.77
N ARG A 212 21.91 17.87 8.39
CA ARG A 212 22.58 19.15 8.04
C ARG A 212 23.05 19.17 6.58
N GLY A 213 22.58 20.18 5.83
CA GLY A 213 22.96 20.35 4.42
C GLY A 213 22.44 19.27 3.47
N VAL A 214 21.44 18.48 3.89
CA VAL A 214 20.85 17.42 3.07
C VAL A 214 19.82 17.97 2.10
N ASP A 215 19.91 17.59 0.82
CA ASP A 215 18.89 17.93 -0.19
C ASP A 215 17.76 16.90 -0.23
N THR A 216 18.10 15.62 -0.04
CA THR A 216 17.18 14.49 -0.20
C THR A 216 17.37 13.47 0.91
N VAL A 217 16.27 13.01 1.50
CA VAL A 217 16.25 11.90 2.46
C VAL A 217 15.68 10.66 1.77
N VAL A 218 16.36 9.53 1.93
CA VAL A 218 15.88 8.20 1.58
C VAL A 218 15.72 7.42 2.88
N HIS A 219 14.48 7.22 3.31
CA HIS A 219 14.16 6.50 4.54
C HIS A 219 13.82 5.04 4.24
N LEU A 220 14.83 4.17 4.40
CA LEU A 220 14.72 2.71 4.30
C LEU A 220 14.62 2.04 5.68
N GLY A 221 14.96 2.78 6.74
CA GLY A 221 14.96 2.32 8.12
C GLY A 221 13.58 1.86 8.59
N GLY A 222 13.55 0.73 9.28
CA GLY A 222 12.33 0.20 9.87
C GLY A 222 12.45 -1.27 10.24
N LEU A 223 11.57 -1.71 11.13
CA LEU A 223 11.36 -3.12 11.42
C LEU A 223 10.48 -3.73 10.33
N VAL A 224 11.04 -4.70 9.60
CA VAL A 224 10.44 -5.25 8.37
C VAL A 224 10.12 -6.73 8.50
N GLY A 225 8.86 -7.07 8.22
CA GLY A 225 8.34 -8.43 8.17
C GLY A 225 7.28 -8.63 9.23
N ASP A 226 6.18 -9.28 8.87
CA ASP A 226 5.05 -9.50 9.77
C ASP A 226 5.47 -10.24 11.06
N PRO A 227 6.22 -11.35 11.00
CA PRO A 227 6.59 -12.04 12.23
C PRO A 227 7.54 -11.23 13.12
N ALA A 228 8.41 -10.40 12.52
CA ALA A 228 9.35 -9.57 13.29
C ALA A 228 8.61 -8.43 14.01
N CYS A 229 7.67 -7.78 13.33
CA CYS A 229 6.84 -6.74 13.93
C CYS A 229 5.90 -7.27 15.01
N ALA A 230 5.42 -8.51 14.87
CA ALA A 230 4.52 -9.13 15.84
C ALA A 230 5.20 -9.48 17.18
N LEU A 231 6.54 -9.46 17.25
CA LEU A 231 7.29 -9.72 18.49
C LEU A 231 7.06 -8.61 19.54
N ASP A 232 6.98 -7.36 19.11
CA ASP A 232 6.80 -6.19 19.98
C ASP A 232 6.05 -5.07 19.23
N GLU A 233 4.78 -4.85 19.59
CA GLU A 233 3.91 -3.85 18.97
C GLU A 233 4.34 -2.42 19.31
N ASN A 234 4.82 -2.18 20.52
CA ASN A 234 5.24 -0.85 20.96
C ASN A 234 6.50 -0.44 20.20
N LEU A 235 7.49 -1.33 20.17
CA LEU A 235 8.72 -1.10 19.42
C LEU A 235 8.45 -0.93 17.92
N THR A 236 7.55 -1.73 17.36
CA THR A 236 7.13 -1.56 15.95
C THR A 236 6.52 -0.19 15.71
N THR A 237 5.65 0.28 16.61
CA THR A 237 4.99 1.59 16.48
C THR A 237 6.01 2.72 16.61
N GLU A 238 6.92 2.62 17.57
CA GLU A 238 8.00 3.58 17.80
C GLU A 238 8.92 3.71 16.58
N ILE A 239 9.46 2.58 16.11
CA ILE A 239 10.40 2.53 14.98
C ILE A 239 9.70 2.90 13.66
N ASN A 240 8.60 2.23 13.33
CA ASN A 240 8.04 2.35 11.98
C ASN A 240 7.19 3.60 11.80
N LEU A 241 6.51 4.10 12.85
CA LEU A 241 5.58 5.22 12.73
C LEU A 241 6.11 6.49 13.40
N VAL A 242 6.43 6.43 14.70
CA VAL A 242 6.80 7.63 15.47
C VAL A 242 8.12 8.22 14.97
N ALA A 243 9.15 7.38 14.79
CA ALA A 243 10.44 7.82 14.28
C ALA A 243 10.31 8.32 12.82
N THR A 244 9.58 7.61 11.96
CA THR A 244 9.32 8.05 10.57
C THR A 244 8.67 9.44 10.52
N ARG A 245 7.67 9.69 11.38
CA ARG A 245 7.04 11.00 11.49
C ARG A 245 8.04 12.07 11.90
N THR A 246 8.80 11.79 12.96
CA THR A 246 9.77 12.72 13.54
C THR A 246 10.87 13.09 12.54
N ILE A 247 11.45 12.09 11.85
CA ILE A 247 12.45 12.30 10.79
C ILE A 247 11.88 13.18 9.66
N ALA A 248 10.64 12.93 9.23
CA ALA A 248 10.03 13.72 8.16
C ALA A 248 9.71 15.16 8.57
N GLU A 249 9.27 15.37 9.82
CA GLU A 249 9.06 16.72 10.38
C GLU A 249 10.38 17.48 10.49
N ILE A 250 11.46 16.84 10.96
CA ILE A 250 12.82 17.42 10.99
C ILE A 250 13.32 17.73 9.58
N ALA A 251 13.21 16.79 8.65
CA ALA A 251 13.63 16.96 7.26
C ALA A 251 12.95 18.21 6.64
N LYS A 252 11.63 18.33 6.83
CA LYS A 252 10.88 19.50 6.37
C LYS A 252 11.36 20.79 7.04
N GLY A 253 11.53 20.79 8.36
CA GLY A 253 12.00 21.95 9.12
C GLY A 253 13.41 22.41 8.75
N MET A 254 14.26 21.49 8.28
CA MET A 254 15.64 21.77 7.86
C MET A 254 15.78 22.07 6.37
N GLY A 255 14.67 22.19 5.63
CA GLY A 255 14.68 22.59 4.22
C GLY A 255 15.09 21.47 3.24
N VAL A 256 14.99 20.20 3.65
CA VAL A 256 15.12 19.07 2.72
C VAL A 256 14.07 19.20 1.64
N LYS A 257 14.45 19.02 0.37
CA LYS A 257 13.53 19.22 -0.77
C LYS A 257 12.71 17.97 -1.08
N ARG A 258 13.29 16.79 -0.82
CA ARG A 258 12.69 15.50 -1.18
C ARG A 258 12.83 14.46 -0.09
N PHE A 259 11.76 13.72 0.16
CA PHE A 259 11.69 12.62 1.11
C PHE A 259 11.16 11.37 0.41
N VAL A 260 12.02 10.38 0.18
CA VAL A 260 11.69 9.10 -0.43
C VAL A 260 11.49 8.07 0.68
N PHE A 261 10.30 7.46 0.75
CA PHE A 261 9.94 6.51 1.79
C PHE A 261 9.72 5.10 1.25
N ALA A 262 10.35 4.11 1.90
CA ALA A 262 10.12 2.70 1.62
C ALA A 262 8.86 2.16 2.31
N SER A 263 7.81 1.95 1.53
CA SER A 263 6.58 1.26 1.91
C SER A 263 6.52 -0.15 1.30
N THR A 264 5.34 -0.78 1.24
CA THR A 264 5.17 -2.17 0.77
C THR A 264 3.84 -2.35 0.06
N CYS A 265 3.76 -3.28 -0.90
CA CYS A 265 2.49 -3.73 -1.44
C CYS A 265 1.68 -4.57 -0.44
N SER A 266 2.26 -5.01 0.69
CA SER A 266 1.51 -5.72 1.75
C SER A 266 0.37 -4.89 2.35
N VAL A 267 0.36 -3.56 2.13
CA VAL A 267 -0.75 -2.67 2.50
C VAL A 267 -2.08 -3.05 1.83
N TYR A 268 -2.04 -3.74 0.71
CA TYR A 268 -3.22 -4.22 0.00
C TYR A 268 -3.85 -5.47 0.63
N GLY A 269 -3.06 -6.25 1.39
CA GLY A 269 -3.49 -7.46 2.10
C GLY A 269 -4.00 -8.58 1.21
N ALA A 270 -5.32 -8.79 1.17
CA ALA A 270 -5.95 -9.89 0.44
C ALA A 270 -6.99 -9.38 -0.57
N SER A 271 -6.81 -9.68 -1.85
CA SER A 271 -7.73 -9.38 -2.94
C SER A 271 -7.45 -10.25 -4.17
N ASP A 272 -8.52 -10.71 -4.83
CA ASP A 272 -8.41 -11.43 -6.11
C ASP A 272 -8.25 -10.51 -7.32
N MET A 273 -8.39 -9.19 -7.14
CA MET A 273 -8.21 -8.21 -8.22
C MET A 273 -6.73 -7.86 -8.43
N VAL A 274 -6.41 -7.31 -9.60
CA VAL A 274 -5.14 -6.62 -9.82
C VAL A 274 -5.25 -5.21 -9.22
N LEU A 275 -4.35 -4.88 -8.31
CA LEU A 275 -4.41 -3.70 -7.46
C LEU A 275 -3.43 -2.64 -7.97
N ASN A 276 -3.86 -1.38 -7.96
CA ASN A 276 -3.03 -0.22 -8.29
C ASN A 276 -2.98 0.76 -7.11
N GLU A 277 -2.28 1.88 -7.24
CA GLU A 277 -2.09 2.86 -6.16
C GLU A 277 -3.40 3.53 -5.70
N ARG A 278 -4.46 3.46 -6.51
CA ARG A 278 -5.81 3.95 -6.18
C ARG A 278 -6.70 2.89 -5.55
N SER A 279 -6.24 1.64 -5.47
CA SER A 279 -7.00 0.54 -4.87
C SER A 279 -7.11 0.71 -3.35
N SER A 280 -8.17 0.17 -2.77
CA SER A 280 -8.38 0.20 -1.32
C SER A 280 -7.30 -0.60 -0.60
N LEU A 281 -6.83 -0.08 0.52
CA LEU A 281 -5.86 -0.75 1.39
C LEU A 281 -6.63 -1.64 2.37
N ASN A 282 -6.15 -2.87 2.59
CA ASN A 282 -6.80 -3.87 3.44
C ASN A 282 -5.73 -4.63 4.25
N PRO A 283 -5.00 -3.96 5.16
CA PRO A 283 -3.85 -4.55 5.83
C PRO A 283 -4.25 -5.76 6.67
N VAL A 284 -3.46 -6.83 6.59
CA VAL A 284 -3.66 -8.07 7.37
C VAL A 284 -2.61 -8.27 8.46
N SER A 285 -1.71 -7.31 8.65
CA SER A 285 -0.61 -7.37 9.61
C SER A 285 -0.36 -6.03 10.30
N LEU A 286 0.30 -6.07 11.46
CA LEU A 286 0.79 -4.87 12.15
C LEU A 286 1.81 -4.12 11.27
N TYR A 287 2.69 -4.86 10.58
CA TYR A 287 3.63 -4.29 9.63
C TYR A 287 2.92 -3.46 8.55
N ALA A 288 1.89 -4.02 7.90
CA ALA A 288 1.12 -3.31 6.88
C ALA A 288 0.39 -2.08 7.45
N ARG A 289 -0.21 -2.19 8.65
CA ARG A 289 -0.85 -1.06 9.35
C ARG A 289 0.14 0.07 9.63
N SER A 290 1.34 -0.26 10.12
CA SER A 290 2.39 0.73 10.43
C SER A 290 2.85 1.51 9.19
N LYS A 291 2.98 0.83 8.05
CA LYS A 291 3.34 1.47 6.77
C LYS A 291 2.20 2.37 6.26
N ILE A 292 0.94 1.93 6.32
CA ILE A 292 -0.21 2.80 5.95
C ILE A 292 -0.26 4.06 6.81
N ALA A 293 -0.07 3.93 8.12
CA ALA A 293 -0.06 5.08 9.03
C ALA A 293 1.09 6.05 8.67
N SER A 294 2.27 5.52 8.35
CA SER A 294 3.42 6.31 7.90
C SER A 294 3.12 7.04 6.59
N GLU A 295 2.55 6.35 5.60
CA GLU A 295 2.16 6.98 4.33
C GLU A 295 1.20 8.16 4.54
N GLN A 296 0.20 7.99 5.43
CA GLN A 296 -0.76 9.06 5.74
C GLN A 296 -0.11 10.27 6.41
N VAL A 297 0.82 10.04 7.35
CA VAL A 297 1.56 11.13 8.00
C VAL A 297 2.42 11.87 6.99
N LEU A 298 3.18 11.14 6.17
CA LEU A 298 4.07 11.73 5.17
C LEU A 298 3.28 12.55 4.14
N HIS A 299 2.16 12.04 3.63
CA HIS A 299 1.30 12.78 2.71
C HIS A 299 0.72 14.07 3.31
N LYS A 300 0.54 14.16 4.63
CA LYS A 300 0.10 15.40 5.31
C LYS A 300 1.23 16.43 5.44
N LEU A 301 2.48 15.99 5.43
CA LEU A 301 3.64 16.88 5.55
C LEU A 301 4.05 17.52 4.23
N LYS A 302 3.50 17.09 3.09
CA LYS A 302 3.80 17.68 1.78
C LYS A 302 3.59 19.19 1.76
N SER A 303 4.43 19.87 1.01
CA SER A 303 4.27 21.29 0.64
C SER A 303 5.00 21.53 -0.66
N ASP A 304 4.85 22.73 -1.24
CA ASP A 304 5.57 23.07 -2.47
C ASP A 304 7.09 22.88 -2.30
N ASP A 305 7.65 23.17 -1.12
CA ASP A 305 9.09 22.99 -0.88
C ASP A 305 9.49 21.61 -0.32
N PHE A 306 8.51 20.73 -0.04
CA PHE A 306 8.76 19.41 0.56
C PHE A 306 8.05 18.30 -0.22
N SER A 307 8.81 17.65 -1.10
CA SER A 307 8.32 16.60 -1.99
C SER A 307 8.42 15.22 -1.36
N VAL A 308 7.28 14.64 -1.00
CA VAL A 308 7.21 13.25 -0.51
C VAL A 308 7.02 12.29 -1.69
N VAL A 309 7.79 11.20 -1.72
CA VAL A 309 7.66 10.10 -2.69
C VAL A 309 7.56 8.79 -1.93
N ILE A 310 6.52 8.00 -2.21
CA ILE A 310 6.28 6.73 -1.51
C ILE A 310 6.47 5.58 -2.49
N LEU A 311 7.31 4.61 -2.11
CA LEU A 311 7.60 3.44 -2.91
C LEU A 311 7.06 2.18 -2.23
N ARG A 312 5.96 1.62 -2.75
CA ARG A 312 5.36 0.37 -2.28
C ARG A 312 6.04 -0.80 -2.97
N PHE A 313 7.03 -1.41 -2.32
CA PHE A 313 7.75 -2.54 -2.91
C PHE A 313 6.90 -3.81 -2.93
N GLY A 314 6.98 -4.53 -4.05
CA GLY A 314 6.63 -5.94 -4.11
C GLY A 314 7.46 -6.78 -3.13
N THR A 315 7.17 -8.08 -3.08
CA THR A 315 7.93 -9.04 -2.28
C THR A 315 9.36 -9.13 -2.80
N ILE A 316 10.30 -8.61 -2.02
CA ILE A 316 11.68 -8.49 -2.46
C ILE A 316 12.37 -9.87 -2.43
N TYR A 317 13.28 -10.12 -3.37
CA TYR A 317 14.15 -11.30 -3.43
C TYR A 317 15.53 -10.94 -4.01
N GLY A 318 16.44 -11.91 -4.04
CA GLY A 318 17.80 -11.74 -4.56
C GLY A 318 18.85 -11.55 -3.47
N LEU A 319 20.09 -11.31 -3.90
CA LEU A 319 21.22 -11.08 -3.03
C LEU A 319 21.55 -9.60 -2.92
N SER A 320 21.96 -9.18 -1.73
CA SER A 320 22.62 -7.89 -1.49
C SER A 320 23.63 -8.01 -0.35
N GLY A 321 24.27 -6.89 0.02
CA GLY A 321 25.23 -6.86 1.13
C GLY A 321 24.65 -7.40 2.43
N ARG A 322 23.37 -7.12 2.71
CA ARG A 322 22.60 -7.79 3.78
C ARG A 322 21.51 -8.65 3.15
N THR A 323 21.89 -9.81 2.62
CA THR A 323 20.93 -10.78 2.07
C THR A 323 19.92 -11.27 3.11
N ARG A 324 18.72 -11.61 2.66
CA ARG A 324 17.64 -12.13 3.50
C ARG A 324 17.14 -13.48 3.01
N PHE A 325 17.34 -14.52 3.81
CA PHE A 325 16.82 -15.86 3.54
C PHE A 325 15.50 -16.15 4.27
N ASP A 326 14.95 -15.17 4.98
CA ASP A 326 13.57 -15.18 5.51
C ASP A 326 12.52 -14.72 4.49
N LEU A 327 12.92 -14.43 3.25
CA LEU A 327 12.05 -14.04 2.13
C LEU A 327 11.80 -15.21 1.19
N VAL A 328 10.55 -15.39 0.74
CA VAL A 328 10.06 -16.65 0.17
C VAL A 328 10.89 -17.19 -1.01
N VAL A 329 11.27 -16.37 -1.99
CA VAL A 329 12.06 -16.84 -3.15
C VAL A 329 13.45 -17.30 -2.69
N ASN A 330 14.13 -16.51 -1.86
CA ASN A 330 15.46 -16.82 -1.34
C ASN A 330 15.41 -18.08 -0.46
N LEU A 331 14.42 -18.16 0.44
CA LEU A 331 14.20 -19.29 1.35
C LEU A 331 13.96 -20.59 0.59
N LEU A 332 13.00 -20.58 -0.35
CA LEU A 332 12.66 -21.78 -1.12
C LEU A 332 13.85 -22.24 -1.97
N THR A 333 14.60 -21.29 -2.56
CA THR A 333 15.80 -21.61 -3.33
C THR A 333 16.86 -22.24 -2.43
N ALA A 334 17.13 -21.66 -1.26
CA ALA A 334 18.09 -22.21 -0.31
C ALA A 334 17.72 -23.61 0.17
N LYS A 335 16.44 -23.85 0.50
CA LYS A 335 15.95 -25.19 0.86
C LYS A 335 16.08 -26.17 -0.31
N ALA A 336 15.86 -25.74 -1.55
CA ALA A 336 16.07 -26.60 -2.71
C ALA A 336 17.53 -27.04 -2.84
N VAL A 337 18.48 -26.10 -2.69
CA VAL A 337 19.91 -26.38 -2.85
C VAL A 337 20.42 -27.25 -1.71
N VAL A 338 20.12 -26.88 -0.46
CA VAL A 338 20.72 -27.47 0.75
C VAL A 338 19.92 -28.66 1.27
N ASP A 339 18.59 -28.55 1.33
CA ASP A 339 17.72 -29.55 1.97
C ASP A 339 17.12 -30.54 0.97
N LYS A 340 17.29 -30.25 -0.33
CA LYS A 340 16.65 -30.98 -1.43
C LYS A 340 15.13 -31.03 -1.31
N LYS A 341 14.54 -29.99 -0.69
CA LYS A 341 13.10 -29.88 -0.47
C LYS A 341 12.61 -28.46 -0.71
N ILE A 342 11.51 -28.33 -1.43
CA ILE A 342 10.82 -27.06 -1.70
C ILE A 342 9.45 -27.14 -1.04
N THR A 343 9.35 -26.69 0.20
CA THR A 343 8.08 -26.70 0.94
C THR A 343 7.31 -25.42 0.67
N VAL A 344 6.24 -25.49 -0.12
CA VAL A 344 5.38 -24.34 -0.44
C VAL A 344 4.16 -24.35 0.46
N PHE A 345 3.89 -23.23 1.11
CA PHE A 345 2.63 -22.96 1.82
C PHE A 345 1.82 -21.96 1.01
N GLY A 346 0.52 -22.22 0.87
CA GLY A 346 -0.40 -21.37 0.11
C GLY A 346 -0.01 -21.26 -1.36
N GLY A 347 0.21 -22.39 -2.05
CA GLY A 347 0.70 -22.41 -3.43
C GLY A 347 -0.16 -21.62 -4.43
N ASP A 348 -1.44 -21.42 -4.13
CA ASP A 348 -2.39 -20.62 -4.91
C ASP A 348 -2.33 -19.10 -4.64
N GLN A 349 -1.57 -18.67 -3.62
CA GLN A 349 -1.50 -17.28 -3.22
C GLN A 349 -0.60 -16.47 -4.16
N TRP A 350 -1.13 -15.35 -4.64
CA TRP A 350 -0.41 -14.40 -5.46
C TRP A 350 0.48 -13.47 -4.63
N ARG A 351 1.67 -13.21 -5.15
CA ARG A 351 2.58 -12.17 -4.70
C ARG A 351 3.18 -11.44 -5.90
N PRO A 352 3.32 -10.11 -5.86
CA PRO A 352 4.25 -9.42 -6.73
C PRO A 352 5.68 -9.64 -6.23
N PHE A 353 6.61 -9.94 -7.12
CA PHE A 353 8.02 -10.07 -6.81
C PHE A 353 8.85 -8.96 -7.48
N VAL A 354 9.86 -8.48 -6.77
CA VAL A 354 10.83 -7.51 -7.29
C VAL A 354 12.23 -7.84 -6.76
N HIS A 355 13.24 -7.81 -7.62
CA HIS A 355 14.61 -8.08 -7.17
C HIS A 355 15.14 -6.91 -6.34
N VAL A 356 16.02 -7.16 -5.38
CA VAL A 356 16.58 -6.11 -4.49
C VAL A 356 17.38 -5.06 -5.27
N ASP A 357 18.08 -5.45 -6.34
CA ASP A 357 18.73 -4.49 -7.23
C ASP A 357 17.72 -3.59 -7.96
N ASP A 358 16.63 -4.15 -8.47
CA ASP A 358 15.57 -3.36 -9.10
C ASP A 358 14.87 -2.44 -8.09
N ALA A 359 14.70 -2.89 -6.85
CA ALA A 359 14.20 -2.05 -5.77
C ALA A 359 15.16 -0.86 -5.50
N SER A 360 16.47 -1.12 -5.46
CA SER A 360 17.48 -0.06 -5.30
C SER A 360 17.51 0.92 -6.47
N LEU A 361 17.33 0.41 -7.70
CA LEU A 361 17.21 1.22 -8.92
C LEU A 361 15.99 2.13 -8.86
N ALA A 362 14.82 1.60 -8.45
CA ALA A 362 13.61 2.40 -8.31
C ALA A 362 13.77 3.54 -7.28
N VAL A 363 14.50 3.30 -6.19
CA VAL A 363 14.82 4.34 -5.20
C VAL A 363 15.69 5.43 -5.82
N MET A 364 16.76 5.04 -6.52
CA MET A 364 17.64 5.98 -7.21
C MET A 364 16.89 6.81 -8.25
N MET A 365 16.03 6.18 -9.06
CA MET A 365 15.19 6.88 -10.04
C MET A 365 14.22 7.86 -9.37
N ALA A 366 13.67 7.53 -8.20
CA ALA A 366 12.84 8.46 -7.43
C ALA A 366 13.63 9.65 -6.87
N VAL A 367 14.90 9.44 -6.52
CA VAL A 367 15.83 10.51 -6.12
C VAL A 367 16.15 11.43 -7.30
N GLU A 368 16.30 10.90 -8.51
CA GLU A 368 16.68 11.67 -9.70
C GLU A 368 15.50 12.33 -10.43
N ALA A 369 14.30 11.76 -10.31
CA ALA A 369 13.13 12.23 -11.03
C ALA A 369 12.82 13.72 -10.78
N SER A 370 12.26 14.38 -11.78
CA SER A 370 11.82 15.78 -11.65
C SER A 370 10.69 15.89 -10.63
N LYS A 371 10.63 17.00 -9.90
CA LYS A 371 9.62 17.23 -8.86
C LYS A 371 8.21 17.08 -9.43
N GLU A 372 7.96 17.57 -10.63
CA GLU A 372 6.66 17.56 -11.30
C GLU A 372 6.13 16.14 -11.53
N ARG A 373 7.03 15.16 -11.70
CA ARG A 373 6.68 13.76 -11.96
C ARG A 373 6.39 12.98 -10.67
N VAL A 374 7.09 13.28 -9.58
CA VAL A 374 7.05 12.43 -8.37
C VAL A 374 6.49 13.12 -7.12
N HIS A 375 6.21 14.43 -7.18
CA HIS A 375 5.74 15.18 -6.03
C HIS A 375 4.44 14.61 -5.47
N ASN A 376 4.51 14.16 -4.22
CA ASN A 376 3.40 13.58 -3.48
C ASN A 376 2.79 12.32 -4.14
N GLU A 377 3.59 11.61 -4.93
CA GLU A 377 3.14 10.40 -5.59
C GLU A 377 3.51 9.15 -4.78
N THR A 378 2.62 8.15 -4.85
CA THR A 378 2.89 6.78 -4.43
C THR A 378 3.07 5.91 -5.67
N PHE A 379 4.05 5.03 -5.68
CA PHE A 379 4.32 4.10 -6.76
C PHE A 379 4.43 2.68 -6.23
N ASN A 380 3.74 1.74 -6.89
CA ASN A 380 4.04 0.34 -6.76
C ASN A 380 5.37 0.04 -7.46
N VAL A 381 6.28 -0.65 -6.79
CA VAL A 381 7.61 -0.98 -7.32
C VAL A 381 7.71 -2.47 -7.61
N GLY A 382 7.91 -2.79 -8.88
CA GLY A 382 7.97 -4.15 -9.41
C GLY A 382 7.64 -4.15 -10.91
N GLY A 383 7.45 -5.33 -11.48
CA GLY A 383 7.00 -5.51 -12.86
C GLY A 383 5.74 -6.36 -12.93
N ASN A 384 4.91 -6.15 -13.96
CA ASN A 384 3.69 -6.93 -14.14
C ASN A 384 3.98 -8.43 -14.29
N ASP A 385 5.10 -8.79 -14.92
CA ASP A 385 5.60 -10.16 -15.05
C ASP A 385 6.10 -10.76 -13.72
N GLY A 386 6.29 -9.93 -12.70
CA GLY A 386 6.66 -10.35 -11.35
C GLY A 386 5.47 -10.82 -10.51
N ASN A 387 4.23 -10.71 -11.00
CA ASN A 387 3.08 -11.30 -10.31
C ASN A 387 3.07 -12.81 -10.53
N MET A 388 3.39 -13.58 -9.50
CA MET A 388 3.41 -15.05 -9.54
C MET A 388 2.75 -15.62 -8.30
N THR A 389 2.24 -16.84 -8.39
CA THR A 389 1.84 -17.59 -7.20
C THR A 389 3.05 -18.22 -6.51
N LEU A 390 2.93 -18.54 -5.23
CA LEU A 390 3.98 -19.25 -4.50
C LEU A 390 4.25 -20.65 -5.09
N GLY A 391 3.22 -21.31 -5.63
CA GLY A 391 3.35 -22.58 -6.35
C GLY A 391 4.18 -22.44 -7.61
N GLN A 392 3.91 -21.42 -8.43
CA GLN A 392 4.70 -21.12 -9.64
C GLN A 392 6.18 -20.86 -9.32
N VAL A 393 6.47 -20.19 -8.20
CA VAL A 393 7.85 -20.00 -7.72
C VAL A 393 8.47 -21.34 -7.33
N GLY A 394 7.74 -22.20 -6.61
CA GLY A 394 8.21 -23.54 -6.25
C GLY A 394 8.52 -24.42 -7.48
N GLU A 395 7.63 -24.42 -8.47
CA GLU A 395 7.81 -25.14 -9.75
C GLU A 395 9.02 -24.59 -10.54
N LEU A 396 9.18 -23.26 -10.59
CA LEU A 396 10.34 -22.62 -11.20
C LEU A 396 11.65 -23.10 -10.55
N ILE A 397 11.69 -23.12 -9.22
CA ILE A 397 12.87 -23.57 -8.48
C ILE A 397 13.13 -25.07 -8.72
N GLN A 398 12.08 -25.91 -8.71
CA GLN A 398 12.20 -27.34 -8.99
C GLN A 398 12.72 -27.60 -10.42
N ARG A 399 12.28 -26.82 -11.41
CA ARG A 399 12.80 -26.92 -12.77
C ARG A 399 14.31 -26.64 -12.84
N LEU A 400 14.81 -25.72 -12.02
CA LEU A 400 16.24 -25.41 -11.93
C LEU A 400 17.01 -26.40 -11.05
N ARG A 401 16.33 -27.07 -10.11
CA ARG A 401 16.87 -28.07 -9.17
C ARG A 401 16.02 -29.33 -9.18
N PRO A 402 16.11 -30.17 -10.22
CA PRO A 402 15.24 -31.34 -10.39
C PRO A 402 15.38 -32.38 -9.27
N GLU A 403 16.50 -32.38 -8.54
CA GLU A 403 16.73 -33.27 -7.41
C GLU A 403 15.99 -32.84 -6.14
N ALA A 404 15.42 -31.62 -6.11
CA ALA A 404 14.65 -31.15 -4.97
C ALA A 404 13.17 -31.56 -5.08
N GLU A 405 12.65 -32.13 -4.00
CA GLU A 405 11.25 -32.53 -3.89
C GLU A 405 10.35 -31.31 -3.64
N LEU A 406 9.40 -31.03 -4.54
CA LEU A 406 8.37 -30.01 -4.35
C LEU A 406 7.22 -30.57 -3.49
N ILE A 407 7.00 -29.95 -2.34
CA ILE A 407 6.02 -30.36 -1.34
C ILE A 407 5.00 -29.22 -1.17
N ASP A 408 3.76 -29.45 -1.57
CA ASP A 408 2.64 -28.56 -1.23
C ASP A 408 2.14 -28.90 0.17
N SER A 409 2.25 -27.94 1.09
CA SER A 409 1.85 -28.10 2.49
C SER A 409 0.50 -27.45 2.80
N GLY A 410 -0.27 -27.08 1.77
CA GLY A 410 -1.54 -26.38 1.94
C GLY A 410 -1.34 -24.95 2.45
N ARG A 411 -2.41 -24.32 2.95
CA ARG A 411 -2.32 -22.94 3.45
C ARG A 411 -1.75 -22.87 4.87
N ASP A 412 -0.93 -21.87 5.10
CA ASP A 412 -0.49 -21.47 6.44
C ASP A 412 -1.38 -20.33 6.99
N GLY A 413 -0.92 -19.69 8.07
CA GLY A 413 -1.58 -18.52 8.65
C GLY A 413 -1.43 -17.22 7.83
N ASP A 414 -0.64 -17.19 6.74
CA ASP A 414 -0.49 -16.00 5.91
C ASP A 414 -1.74 -15.77 5.07
N ARG A 415 -2.45 -14.68 5.36
CA ARG A 415 -3.71 -14.34 4.69
C ARG A 415 -3.51 -13.49 3.44
N ARG A 416 -2.28 -13.11 3.11
CA ARG A 416 -2.00 -12.26 1.95
C ARG A 416 -2.30 -13.03 0.67
N ASN A 417 -2.89 -12.35 -0.29
CA ASN A 417 -3.11 -12.84 -1.65
C ASN A 417 -3.40 -11.64 -2.54
N TYR A 418 -2.46 -11.22 -3.38
CA TYR A 418 -2.67 -10.02 -4.20
C TYR A 418 -1.76 -9.98 -5.42
N ARG A 419 -2.29 -9.36 -6.48
CA ARG A 419 -1.55 -8.97 -7.69
C ARG A 419 -1.54 -7.46 -7.80
N VAL A 420 -0.47 -6.91 -8.37
CA VAL A 420 -0.27 -5.47 -8.44
C VAL A 420 0.00 -5.04 -9.88
N ASP A 421 -0.61 -3.93 -10.27
CA ASP A 421 -0.31 -3.22 -11.51
C ASP A 421 0.84 -2.22 -11.25
N PHE A 422 1.89 -2.36 -12.04
CA PHE A 422 3.10 -1.53 -12.01
C PHE A 422 3.17 -0.52 -13.16
N SER A 423 2.08 -0.33 -13.90
CA SER A 423 2.07 0.58 -15.06
C SER A 423 2.42 2.01 -14.69
N LYS A 424 2.02 2.48 -13.50
CA LYS A 424 2.27 3.87 -13.08
C LYS A 424 3.76 4.18 -12.97
N ILE A 425 4.55 3.34 -12.30
CA ILE A 425 5.98 3.59 -12.10
C ILE A 425 6.74 3.58 -13.44
N ARG A 426 6.33 2.69 -14.34
CA ARG A 426 6.85 2.60 -15.71
C ARG A 426 6.57 3.89 -16.49
N LEU A 427 5.33 4.35 -16.50
CA LEU A 427 4.93 5.55 -17.24
C LEU A 427 5.54 6.83 -16.65
N VAL A 428 5.56 6.94 -15.33
CA VAL A 428 5.94 8.17 -14.64
C VAL A 428 7.43 8.28 -14.37
N MET A 429 8.16 7.18 -14.21
CA MET A 429 9.61 7.22 -13.99
C MET A 429 10.42 6.53 -15.10
N GLY A 430 9.79 5.77 -16.01
CA GLY A 430 10.52 4.95 -16.98
C GLY A 430 11.12 3.68 -16.35
N PHE A 431 10.66 3.30 -15.16
CA PHE A 431 11.19 2.15 -14.44
C PHE A 431 10.78 0.84 -15.11
N GLU A 432 11.78 0.02 -15.44
CA GLU A 432 11.63 -1.33 -15.96
C GLU A 432 12.54 -2.27 -15.15
N PRO A 433 12.01 -3.34 -14.53
CA PRO A 433 12.84 -4.33 -13.84
C PRO A 433 13.83 -4.99 -14.80
N GLN A 434 15.10 -5.11 -14.37
CA GLN A 434 16.16 -5.78 -15.13
C GLN A 434 16.26 -7.27 -14.78
N TRP A 435 15.71 -7.66 -13.63
CA TRP A 435 15.72 -9.02 -13.12
C TRP A 435 14.39 -9.74 -13.30
N THR A 436 14.48 -10.99 -13.74
CA THR A 436 13.38 -11.94 -13.66
C THR A 436 13.55 -12.82 -12.43
N VAL A 437 12.44 -13.39 -11.93
CA VAL A 437 12.50 -14.32 -10.78
C VAL A 437 13.45 -15.48 -11.07
N GLU A 438 13.46 -16.00 -12.30
CA GLU A 438 14.40 -17.06 -12.70
C GLU A 438 15.86 -16.63 -12.56
N LYS A 439 16.23 -15.43 -13.03
CA LYS A 439 17.60 -14.91 -12.90
C LYS A 439 18.01 -14.77 -11.44
N GLY A 440 17.13 -14.27 -10.58
CA GLY A 440 17.46 -14.16 -9.14
C GLY A 440 17.51 -15.51 -8.43
N VAL A 441 16.69 -16.50 -8.82
CA VAL A 441 16.82 -17.87 -8.29
C VAL A 441 18.19 -18.45 -8.67
N ARG A 442 18.64 -18.29 -9.93
CA ARG A 442 19.99 -18.70 -10.35
C ARG A 442 21.07 -17.98 -9.54
N GLN A 443 20.93 -16.67 -9.32
CA GLN A 443 21.86 -15.89 -8.50
C GLN A 443 22.02 -16.48 -7.08
N VAL A 444 20.91 -16.87 -6.45
CA VAL A 444 20.91 -17.48 -5.10
C VAL A 444 21.52 -18.89 -5.13
N ILE A 445 21.22 -19.71 -6.15
CA ILE A 445 21.84 -21.03 -6.35
C ILE A 445 23.36 -20.88 -6.43
N ASP A 446 23.84 -20.00 -7.32
CA ASP A 446 25.26 -19.78 -7.56
C ASP A 446 25.99 -19.35 -6.28
N ALA A 447 25.37 -18.51 -5.45
CA ALA A 447 25.96 -18.06 -4.18
C ALA A 447 26.07 -19.15 -3.12
N LEU A 448 25.11 -20.09 -3.08
CA LEU A 448 25.14 -21.24 -2.17
C LEU A 448 26.18 -22.27 -2.64
N GLU A 449 26.24 -22.55 -3.94
CA GLU A 449 27.19 -23.52 -4.51
C GLU A 449 28.63 -23.03 -4.46
N SER A 450 28.86 -21.72 -4.66
CA SER A 450 30.18 -21.10 -4.52
C SER A 450 30.58 -20.87 -3.05
N SER A 451 29.79 -21.31 -2.07
CA SER A 451 30.04 -21.12 -0.64
C SER A 451 30.21 -19.66 -0.21
N LYS A 452 29.71 -18.69 -1.02
CA LYS A 452 29.59 -17.28 -0.62
C LYS A 452 28.60 -17.13 0.52
N VAL A 453 27.54 -17.96 0.50
CA VAL A 453 26.62 -18.15 1.63
C VAL A 453 26.87 -19.54 2.19
N ARG A 454 27.44 -19.62 3.40
CA ARG A 454 27.77 -20.92 4.04
C ARG A 454 26.59 -21.52 4.78
N ASP A 455 25.86 -20.71 5.54
CA ASP A 455 24.69 -21.14 6.28
C ASP A 455 23.55 -20.13 6.15
N TYR A 456 22.60 -20.43 5.27
CA TYR A 456 21.43 -19.59 5.05
C TYR A 456 20.47 -19.54 6.27
N ARG A 457 20.63 -20.45 7.25
CA ARG A 457 19.78 -20.51 8.46
C ARG A 457 20.26 -19.61 9.58
N SER A 458 21.47 -19.05 9.45
CA SER A 458 22.05 -18.10 10.40
C SER A 458 21.09 -16.96 10.72
N ALA A 459 21.08 -16.52 11.97
CA ALA A 459 20.29 -15.39 12.43
C ALA A 459 20.55 -14.10 11.62
N LEU A 460 21.78 -13.92 11.11
CA LEU A 460 22.15 -12.77 10.27
C LEU A 460 21.27 -12.61 9.03
N TYR A 461 20.75 -13.70 8.48
CA TYR A 461 19.91 -13.71 7.27
C TYR A 461 18.41 -13.67 7.55
N SER A 462 17.98 -13.57 8.82
CA SER A 462 16.57 -13.55 9.21
C SER A 462 16.31 -12.44 10.23
N ASN A 463 15.39 -11.53 9.91
CA ASN A 463 15.06 -10.45 10.84
C ASN A 463 14.47 -10.98 12.15
N VAL A 464 13.62 -12.00 12.06
CA VAL A 464 12.93 -12.57 13.22
C VAL A 464 13.94 -13.25 14.14
N LYS A 465 14.78 -14.13 13.58
CA LYS A 465 15.78 -14.86 14.35
C LYS A 465 16.79 -13.93 15.00
N PHE A 466 17.26 -12.93 14.27
CA PHE A 466 18.19 -11.95 14.81
C PHE A 466 17.64 -11.23 16.05
N LEU A 467 16.34 -10.91 16.06
CA LEU A 467 15.69 -10.25 17.19
C LEU A 467 15.36 -11.19 18.36
N THR A 468 15.29 -12.50 18.12
CA THR A 468 14.94 -13.50 19.15
C THR A 468 16.12 -14.27 19.71
N GLU A 469 17.16 -14.54 18.90
CA GLU A 469 18.29 -15.43 19.24
C GLU A 469 19.53 -14.66 19.69
N GLU A 470 19.76 -13.44 19.17
CA GLU A 470 20.88 -12.61 19.61
C GLU A 470 20.48 -11.66 20.73
N THR A 471 21.48 -11.30 21.55
CA THR A 471 21.47 -10.28 22.62
C THR A 471 21.13 -8.86 22.11
N SER A 472 20.49 -8.72 20.96
CA SER A 472 19.95 -7.48 20.40
C SER A 472 18.74 -6.94 21.18
N SER A 473 18.19 -7.75 22.11
CA SER A 473 17.27 -7.29 23.14
C SER A 473 17.81 -6.06 23.87
N ASP A 474 19.12 -5.90 24.07
CA ASP A 474 19.65 -4.68 24.69
C ASP A 474 19.85 -3.54 23.68
N THR A 475 20.38 -3.82 22.49
CA THR A 475 20.69 -2.79 21.47
C THR A 475 19.45 -2.07 20.93
N VAL A 476 18.32 -2.76 20.80
CA VAL A 476 17.07 -2.17 20.27
C VAL A 476 16.12 -1.71 21.41
N LYS A 477 16.17 -2.31 22.61
CA LYS A 477 15.32 -1.89 23.75
C LYS A 477 15.91 -0.74 24.59
N GLN A 478 17.24 -0.56 24.65
CA GLN A 478 17.88 0.38 25.61
C GLN A 478 18.17 1.77 25.02
N TYR A 479 17.18 2.45 24.46
CA TYR A 479 17.29 3.89 24.16
C TYR A 479 16.19 4.71 24.85
N TYR A 480 15.90 4.39 26.12
CA TYR A 480 15.51 5.45 27.05
C TYR A 480 16.80 6.20 27.37
N THR A 481 16.87 7.49 27.03
CA THR A 481 18.04 8.35 27.15
C THR A 481 18.45 8.66 28.60
N GLY A 482 18.20 7.76 29.55
CA GLY A 482 18.56 7.88 30.97
C GLY A 482 17.76 8.95 31.72
N TRP A 483 17.61 10.14 31.14
CA TRP A 483 16.92 11.29 31.69
C TRP A 483 15.42 11.02 31.89
N GLU A 484 14.77 10.23 31.04
CA GLU A 484 13.36 9.86 31.26
C GLU A 484 13.20 9.00 32.50
N ARG A 485 14.14 8.05 32.70
CA ARG A 485 14.14 7.18 33.86
C ARG A 485 14.52 7.95 35.12
N GLU A 486 15.50 8.85 35.05
CA GLU A 486 15.83 9.79 36.13
C GLU A 486 14.65 10.73 36.42
N MET A 487 13.93 11.26 35.44
CA MET A 487 12.76 12.11 35.67
C MET A 487 11.58 11.32 36.24
N ILE A 488 11.36 10.08 35.78
CA ILE A 488 10.31 9.20 36.32
C ILE A 488 10.66 8.78 37.75
N GLU A 489 11.90 8.41 38.03
CA GLU A 489 12.40 8.08 39.37
C GLU A 489 12.36 9.32 40.28
N GLN A 490 12.81 10.49 39.81
CA GLN A 490 12.73 11.78 40.51
C GLN A 490 11.27 12.15 40.81
N ALA A 491 10.34 11.95 39.87
CA ALA A 491 8.91 12.17 40.09
C ALA A 491 8.33 11.17 41.11
N HIS A 492 8.82 9.92 41.14
CA HIS A 492 8.42 8.92 42.12
C HIS A 492 8.92 9.26 43.54
N THR A 493 10.18 9.71 43.67
CA THR A 493 10.73 10.21 44.95
C THR A 493 10.10 11.53 45.41
N ALA A 494 9.76 12.43 44.49
CA ALA A 494 9.10 13.69 44.83
C ALA A 494 7.69 13.48 45.41
N THR A 495 7.01 12.39 45.04
CA THR A 495 5.70 12.04 45.62
C THR A 495 5.76 11.36 46.99
N THR A 496 6.96 10.96 47.46
CA THR A 496 7.14 10.24 48.73
C THR A 496 7.77 11.08 49.85
N GLU A 497 8.29 12.28 49.55
CA GLU A 497 8.95 13.17 50.53
C GLU A 497 8.33 14.57 50.72
N GLU A 498 7.08 14.81 50.32
CA GLU A 498 6.35 15.97 50.84
C GLU A 498 5.50 15.59 52.06
N THR A 499 6.17 15.48 53.21
CA THR A 499 5.56 15.89 54.47
C THR A 499 5.11 17.34 54.32
N ILE A 500 3.81 17.54 54.16
CA ILE A 500 3.15 18.86 54.20
C ILE A 500 3.64 19.60 55.46
N PRO A 501 4.38 20.72 55.33
CA PRO A 501 4.66 21.56 56.48
C PRO A 501 3.35 22.22 56.91
N ALA A 502 3.00 22.08 58.18
CA ALA A 502 1.83 22.73 58.76
C ALA A 502 1.90 24.25 58.51
N VAL A 503 0.81 24.80 57.97
CA VAL A 503 0.60 26.23 57.77
C VAL A 503 0.69 26.93 59.14
N PRO A 504 1.56 27.94 59.32
CA PRO A 504 1.55 28.73 60.54
C PRO A 504 0.30 29.61 60.57
N THR A 505 -0.57 29.40 61.54
CA THR A 505 -1.67 30.33 61.85
C THR A 505 -1.08 31.62 62.43
N ALA A 506 -1.24 32.73 61.71
CA ALA A 506 -0.94 34.06 62.21
C ALA A 506 -2.12 34.56 63.08
N ARG A 507 -1.88 34.54 64.39
CA ARG A 507 -2.29 35.43 65.50
C ARG A 507 -3.70 36.06 65.52
N ALA A 508 -4.36 35.89 66.68
CA ALA A 508 -4.67 37.00 67.58
C ALA A 508 -3.98 36.73 68.93
#